data_AF-A0A0B7IM54-F1
#
_entry.id   AF-A0A0B7IM54-F1
#
_cell.length_a   1.000
_cell.length_b   1.000
_cell.length_c   1.000
_cell.angle_alpha   90.00
_cell.angle_beta   90.00
_cell.angle_gamma   90.00
#
_symmetry.space_group_name_H-M   'P 1'
#
loop_
_entity.id
_entity.type
_entity.pdbx_description
1 polymer ?
#
loop_
_entity_poly.entity_id
_entity_poly.type
_entity_poly.pdbx_seq_one_letter_code
_entity_poly.pdbx_strand_id
1 'polypeptide(L)'
;MNIIKEIEINHYPEDNTPVINVFDNGTSFLLFEEFPMDEEENYFSEEESDNFEQILSELIGVKVAQEDRGCFVLMTNDLQKIQQVKDYLEGKTKTI
;
A
#
# COMPACT_ATOMS: atom_id res chain seq x y z
N MET A 1 2.69 -9.05 18.06
CA MET A 1 1.93 -8.54 16.92
C MET A 1 1.73 -9.71 16.00
N ASN A 2 0.49 -10.16 15.82
CA ASN A 2 0.19 -11.31 14.96
C ASN A 2 -0.57 -10.83 13.73
N ILE A 3 -0.26 -11.41 12.56
CA ILE A 3 -1.03 -11.20 11.35
C ILE A 3 -2.36 -11.95 11.52
N ILE A 4 -3.47 -11.23 11.37
CA ILE A 4 -4.82 -11.79 11.41
C ILE A 4 -5.41 -11.94 10.00
N LYS A 5 -4.85 -11.23 9.02
CA LYS A 5 -5.22 -11.33 7.61
C LYS A 5 -4.09 -10.81 6.73
N GLU A 6 -3.84 -11.52 5.64
CA GLU A 6 -2.96 -11.11 4.56
C GLU A 6 -3.81 -10.86 3.31
N ILE A 7 -3.48 -9.82 2.55
CA ILE A 7 -4.25 -9.39 1.38
C ILE A 7 -3.26 -9.03 0.27
N GLU A 8 -3.22 -9.84 -0.77
CA GLU A 8 -2.48 -9.54 -1.99
C GLU A 8 -3.24 -8.52 -2.85
N ILE A 9 -2.47 -7.63 -3.49
CA ILE A 9 -2.96 -6.63 -4.43
C ILE A 9 -2.75 -7.13 -5.85
N ASN A 10 -3.84 -7.30 -6.61
CA ASN A 10 -3.77 -7.82 -7.97
C ASN A 10 -3.27 -6.77 -8.97
N HIS A 11 -2.91 -7.24 -10.17
CA HIS A 11 -2.46 -6.43 -11.32
C HIS A 11 -1.05 -5.83 -11.21
N TYR A 12 -0.25 -6.33 -10.26
CA TYR A 12 1.18 -6.02 -10.12
C TYR A 12 2.06 -7.18 -10.60
N PRO A 13 3.35 -6.93 -10.91
CA PRO A 13 4.33 -7.96 -11.24
C PRO A 13 4.48 -9.01 -10.12
N GLU A 14 4.76 -10.27 -10.47
CA GLU A 14 4.86 -11.36 -9.49
C GLU A 14 5.97 -11.15 -8.46
N ASP A 15 7.07 -10.51 -8.86
CA ASP A 15 8.24 -10.20 -8.04
C ASP A 15 8.11 -8.90 -7.24
N ASN A 16 7.10 -8.08 -7.52
CA ASN A 16 6.82 -6.86 -6.76
C ASN A 16 5.31 -6.70 -6.45
N THR A 17 4.63 -7.81 -6.15
CA THR A 17 3.21 -7.81 -5.79
C THR A 17 3.05 -7.19 -4.40
N PRO A 18 2.31 -6.06 -4.26
CA PRO A 18 2.12 -5.44 -2.96
C PRO A 18 1.23 -6.32 -2.06
N VAL A 19 1.53 -6.33 -0.76
CA VAL A 19 0.79 -7.10 0.23
C VAL A 19 0.39 -6.22 1.40
N ILE A 20 -0.85 -6.37 1.87
CA ILE A 20 -1.32 -5.76 3.11
C ILE A 20 -1.43 -6.81 4.21
N ASN A 21 -0.59 -6.67 5.23
CA ASN A 21 -0.64 -7.45 6.46
C ASN A 21 -1.45 -6.71 7.52
N VAL A 22 -2.60 -7.27 7.91
CA VAL A 22 -3.48 -6.72 8.95
C VAL A 22 -3.12 -7.36 10.28
N PHE A 23 -2.86 -6.55 11.31
CA PHE A 23 -2.43 -7.04 12.62
C PHE A 23 -3.50 -6.89 13.70
N ASP A 24 -3.39 -7.71 14.75
CA ASP A 24 -4.28 -7.72 15.92
C ASP A 24 -4.16 -6.47 16.83
N ASN A 25 -3.10 -5.69 16.69
CA ASN A 25 -2.77 -4.54 17.53
C ASN A 25 -3.38 -3.20 17.05
N GLY A 26 -4.23 -3.22 16.03
CA GLY A 26 -4.87 -2.01 15.51
C GLY A 26 -4.14 -1.36 14.32
N THR A 27 -3.09 -1.98 13.79
CA THR A 27 -2.35 -1.47 12.61
C THR A 27 -2.36 -2.47 11.46
N SER A 28 -2.02 -1.99 10.27
CA SER A 28 -1.74 -2.83 9.09
C SER A 28 -0.50 -2.32 8.39
N PHE A 29 0.26 -3.18 7.73
CA PHE A 29 1.41 -2.80 6.92
C PHE A 29 1.10 -3.05 5.46
N LEU A 30 1.27 -2.04 4.61
CA LEU A 30 1.33 -2.18 3.16
C LEU A 30 2.82 -2.30 2.78
N LEU A 31 3.15 -3.38 2.11
CA LEU A 31 4.51 -3.78 1.76
C LEU A 31 4.65 -3.87 0.25
N PHE A 32 5.71 -3.27 -0.26
CA PHE A 32 6.24 -3.44 -1.61
C PHE A 32 7.64 -4.04 -1.51
N GLU A 33 8.02 -4.90 -2.47
CA GLU A 33 9.41 -5.36 -2.57
C GLU A 33 10.31 -4.20 -2.99
N GLU A 34 9.84 -3.40 -3.95
CA GLU A 34 10.49 -2.17 -4.40
C GLU A 34 9.48 -1.03 -4.56
N PHE A 35 9.78 0.12 -3.96
CA PHE A 35 8.97 1.35 -4.07
C PHE A 35 9.86 2.61 -4.05
N PRO A 36 9.67 3.56 -4.99
CA PRO A 36 8.83 3.43 -6.19
C PRO A 36 9.31 2.28 -7.09
N MET A 37 8.40 1.73 -7.91
CA MET A 37 8.76 0.67 -8.85
C MET A 37 9.66 1.22 -9.97
N ASP A 38 10.42 0.34 -10.62
CA ASP A 38 11.25 0.68 -11.78
C ASP A 38 10.45 1.40 -12.88
N GLU A 39 11.12 2.22 -13.69
CA GLU A 39 10.49 3.00 -14.77
C GLU A 39 9.67 2.12 -15.73
N GLU A 40 10.13 0.89 -15.98
CA GLU A 40 9.43 -0.06 -16.84
C GLU A 40 8.17 -0.63 -16.20
N GLU A 41 7.93 -0.46 -14.90
CA GLU A 41 6.79 -1.01 -14.16
C GLU A 41 6.07 0.07 -13.35
N ASN A 42 6.22 1.34 -13.76
CA ASN A 42 5.79 2.42 -12.89
C ASN A 42 4.27 2.63 -12.89
N TYR A 43 3.64 2.33 -11.74
CA TYR A 43 2.21 2.50 -11.47
C TYR A 43 1.86 3.87 -10.87
N PHE A 44 2.88 4.64 -10.47
CA PHE A 44 2.72 5.91 -9.75
C PHE A 44 3.56 6.98 -10.44
N SER A 45 3.05 8.21 -10.53
CA SER A 45 3.91 9.33 -10.93
C SER A 45 4.99 9.60 -9.86
N GLU A 46 6.03 10.36 -10.20
CA GLU A 46 7.01 10.83 -9.21
C GLU A 46 6.32 11.58 -8.06
N GLU A 47 5.39 12.48 -8.39
CA GLU A 47 4.61 13.24 -7.39
C GLU A 47 3.77 12.32 -6.50
N GLU A 48 3.16 11.28 -7.06
CA GLU A 48 2.39 10.31 -6.26
C GLU A 48 3.27 9.48 -5.35
N SER A 49 4.45 9.09 -5.82
CA SER A 49 5.42 8.32 -5.04
C SER A 49 5.96 9.14 -3.88
N ASP A 50 6.31 10.40 -4.12
CA ASP A 50 6.80 11.34 -3.11
C ASP A 50 5.73 11.66 -2.04
N ASN A 51 4.45 11.68 -2.43
CA ASN A 51 3.33 12.00 -1.54
C ASN A 51 2.51 10.78 -1.11
N PHE A 52 3.02 9.57 -1.31
CA PHE A 52 2.23 8.35 -1.19
C PHE A 52 1.64 8.13 0.22
N GLU A 53 2.43 8.42 1.26
CA GLU A 53 1.97 8.40 2.66
C GLU A 53 0.74 9.31 2.87
N GLN A 54 0.79 10.53 2.31
CA GLN A 54 -0.28 11.51 2.44
C GLN A 54 -1.51 11.05 1.66
N ILE A 55 -1.34 10.59 0.43
CA ILE A 55 -2.44 10.08 -0.41
C ILE A 55 -3.18 8.95 0.31
N LEU A 56 -2.44 7.97 0.83
CA LEU A 56 -3.03 6.88 1.59
C LEU A 56 -3.73 7.39 2.84
N SER A 57 -3.12 8.31 3.59
CA SER A 57 -3.74 8.88 4.79
C SER A 57 -5.07 9.58 4.51
N GLU A 58 -5.14 10.35 3.42
CA GLU A 58 -6.35 11.03 2.96
C GLU A 58 -7.41 10.04 2.48
N LEU A 59 -7.01 8.99 1.77
CA LEU A 59 -7.90 7.95 1.26
C LEU A 59 -8.68 7.26 2.38
N ILE A 60 -8.01 6.88 3.47
CA ILE A 60 -8.63 6.11 4.56
C ILE A 60 -8.97 6.94 5.81
N GLY A 61 -8.57 8.21 5.86
CA GLY A 61 -8.84 9.11 6.97
C GLY A 61 -8.16 8.70 8.29
N VAL A 62 -7.04 7.98 8.21
CA VAL A 62 -6.18 7.66 9.36
C VAL A 62 -4.74 7.96 9.00
N LYS A 63 -3.88 8.13 10.01
CA LYS A 63 -2.45 8.33 9.76
C LYS A 63 -1.85 7.09 9.08
N VAL A 64 -1.12 7.32 8.00
CA VAL A 64 -0.13 6.39 7.45
C VAL A 64 1.25 6.95 7.76
N ALA A 65 2.24 6.09 7.98
CA ALA A 65 3.63 6.47 8.15
C ALA A 65 4.51 5.60 7.26
N GLN A 66 5.43 6.19 6.51
CA GLN A 66 6.46 5.43 5.81
C GLN A 66 7.61 5.11 6.77
N GLU A 67 7.80 3.83 7.09
CA GLU A 67 8.89 3.37 7.97
C GLU A 67 10.15 3.00 7.18
N ASP A 68 9.97 2.57 5.94
CA ASP A 68 11.04 2.29 4.97
C ASP A 68 10.50 2.53 3.55
N ARG A 69 11.37 2.53 2.53
CA ARG A 69 11.01 2.81 1.12
C ARG A 69 9.74 2.08 0.68
N GLY A 70 9.68 0.76 0.89
CA GLY A 70 8.53 -0.08 0.53
C GLY A 70 7.57 -0.41 1.69
N CYS A 71 7.71 0.21 2.86
CA CYS A 71 6.92 -0.15 4.05
C CYS A 71 6.10 1.04 4.55
N PHE A 72 4.77 0.92 4.39
CA PHE A 72 3.80 1.91 4.85
C PHE A 72 2.96 1.33 5.98
N VAL A 73 3.06 1.93 7.16
CA VAL A 73 2.27 1.56 8.34
C VAL A 73 0.96 2.34 8.35
N LEU A 74 -0.15 1.63 8.18
CA LEU A 74 -1.50 2.15 8.30
C LEU A 74 -1.93 2.03 9.77
N MET A 75 -2.26 3.15 10.42
CA MET A 75 -2.69 3.18 11.82
C MET A 75 -4.16 2.73 11.98
N THR A 76 -4.51 1.62 11.33
CA THR A 76 -5.81 0.96 11.40
C THR A 76 -5.70 -0.52 11.02
N ASN A 77 -6.56 -1.36 11.58
CA ASN A 77 -6.84 -2.70 11.11
C ASN A 77 -8.31 -2.88 10.69
N ASP A 78 -9.03 -1.76 10.47
CA ASP A 78 -10.40 -1.75 9.97
C ASP A 78 -10.43 -2.28 8.53
N LEU A 79 -11.06 -3.44 8.35
CA LEU A 79 -11.12 -4.12 7.05
C LEU A 79 -11.81 -3.30 5.96
N GLN A 80 -12.73 -2.37 6.29
CA GLN A 80 -13.33 -1.49 5.29
C GLN A 80 -12.31 -0.50 4.75
N LYS A 81 -11.47 0.07 5.62
CA LYS A 81 -10.38 0.98 5.23
C LYS A 81 -9.30 0.26 4.44
N ILE A 82 -8.93 -0.94 4.88
CA ILE A 82 -7.97 -1.78 4.15
C ILE A 82 -8.50 -2.15 2.76
N GLN A 83 -9.80 -2.42 2.62
CA GLN A 83 -10.41 -2.63 1.32
C GLN A 83 -10.31 -1.39 0.41
N GLN A 84 -10.46 -0.18 0.95
CA GLN A 84 -10.28 1.06 0.17
C GLN A 84 -8.84 1.20 -0.36
N VAL A 85 -7.83 0.86 0.45
CA VAL A 85 -6.43 0.83 -0.01
C VAL A 85 -6.26 -0.18 -1.12
N LYS A 86 -6.80 -1.40 -0.94
CA LYS A 86 -6.77 -2.43 -1.97
C LYS A 86 -7.39 -1.94 -3.28
N ASP A 87 -8.60 -1.40 -3.24
CA ASP A 87 -9.32 -0.94 -4.42
C ASP A 87 -8.58 0.20 -5.13
N TYR A 88 -7.95 1.11 -4.36
CA TYR A 88 -7.12 2.18 -4.91
C TYR A 88 -5.91 1.64 -5.67
N LEU A 89 -5.19 0.67 -5.09
CA LEU A 89 -4.00 0.08 -5.71
C LEU A 89 -4.36 -0.78 -6.92
N GLU A 90 -5.40 -1.62 -6.83
CA GLU A 90 -5.86 -2.44 -7.96
C GLU A 90 -6.45 -1.60 -9.10
N GLY A 91 -6.87 -0.37 -8.81
CA GLY A 91 -7.29 0.62 -9.78
C GLY A 91 -6.15 1.35 -10.48
N LYS A 92 -4.89 1.19 -10.02
CA LYS A 92 -3.72 1.73 -10.70
C LYS A 92 -3.43 0.95 -11.97
N THR A 93 -3.23 1.69 -13.05
CA THR A 93 -2.78 1.14 -14.32
C THR A 93 -1.38 1.67 -14.59
N LYS A 94 -0.49 0.78 -15.02
CA LYS A 94 0.85 1.15 -15.50
C LYS A 94 0.78 2.34 -16.45
N THR A 95 1.55 3.37 -16.14
CA THR A 95 1.66 4.56 -16.99
C THR A 95 2.55 4.22 -18.18
N ILE A 96 2.07 4.47 -19.40
CA ILE A 96 2.79 4.19 -20.66
C ILE A 96 3.49 5.46 -21.15
#